data_AF-A0A3R6WL81-F1
#
_entry.id   AF-A0A3R6WL81-F1
#
_cell.length_a   1.000
_cell.length_b   1.000
_cell.length_c   1.000
_cell.angle_alpha   90.00
_cell.angle_beta   90.00
_cell.angle_gamma   90.00
#
_symmetry.space_group_name_H-M   'P 1'
#
loop_
_entity.id
_entity.type
_entity.pdbx_description
1 polymer ?
#
loop_
_entity_poly.entity_id
_entity_poly.type
_entity_poly.pdbx_seq_one_letter_code
_entity_poly.pdbx_strand_id
1 'polypeptide(L)'
;MKREVSASYTVEASFVMAVAFFFIAALLNGVFEVHGRIMGRFVLQEAMERCLYREEKTLRGDGMTVGEISSRAGQRLRGFFRCGDAVLTIREDGGDLDGRVKSSTETEISLRGQEPERAIRLLTVLENAE
;
A
#
# COMPACT_ATOMS: atom_id res chain seq x y z
N MET A 1 19.94 -3.19 57.19
CA MET A 1 20.30 -4.31 56.28
C MET A 1 19.14 -4.94 55.48
N LYS A 2 17.90 -5.13 55.98
CA LYS A 2 16.83 -5.73 55.11
C LYS A 2 16.26 -4.79 54.04
N ARG A 3 16.22 -3.47 54.28
CA ARG A 3 15.63 -2.48 53.36
C ARG A 3 16.50 -2.15 52.14
N GLU A 4 17.82 -2.15 52.28
CA GLU A 4 18.76 -1.83 51.18
C GLU A 4 18.72 -2.91 50.09
N VAL A 5 18.63 -4.18 50.48
CA VAL A 5 18.55 -5.32 49.54
C VAL A 5 17.23 -5.29 48.77
N SER A 6 16.10 -5.00 49.42
CA SER A 6 14.80 -4.88 48.73
C SER A 6 14.73 -3.71 47.75
N ALA A 7 15.44 -2.61 48.01
CA ALA A 7 15.56 -1.50 47.08
C ALA A 7 16.47 -1.83 45.88
N SER A 8 17.52 -2.64 46.07
CA SER A 8 18.35 -3.14 44.96
C SER A 8 17.53 -3.99 43.98
N TYR A 9 16.70 -4.92 44.51
CA TYR A 9 15.86 -5.78 43.68
C TYR A 9 14.80 -5.03 42.87
N THR A 10 14.21 -3.95 43.40
CA THR A 10 13.23 -3.15 42.66
C THR A 10 13.89 -2.32 41.56
N VAL A 11 15.10 -1.80 41.79
CA VAL A 11 15.88 -1.08 40.78
C VAL A 11 16.31 -2.03 39.66
N GLU A 12 16.86 -3.20 40.01
CA GLU A 12 17.23 -4.24 39.05
C GLU A 12 16.03 -4.71 38.23
N ALA A 13 14.89 -4.97 38.87
CA ALA A 13 13.66 -5.35 38.18
C ALA A 13 13.15 -4.24 37.24
N SER A 14 13.20 -2.97 37.66
CA SER A 14 12.78 -1.84 36.81
C SER A 14 13.69 -1.67 35.58
N PHE A 15 14.99 -1.92 35.73
CA PHE A 15 15.94 -1.87 34.62
C PHE A 15 15.67 -2.99 33.61
N VAL A 16 15.46 -4.22 34.08
CA VAL A 16 15.09 -5.36 33.22
C VAL A 16 13.79 -5.09 32.48
N MET A 17 12.77 -4.57 33.17
CA MET A 17 11.50 -4.20 32.55
C MET A 17 11.67 -3.08 31.52
N ALA A 18 12.50 -2.08 31.79
CA ALA A 18 12.77 -1.00 30.83
C ALA A 18 13.45 -1.51 29.56
N VAL A 19 14.45 -2.39 29.68
CA VAL A 19 15.11 -3.02 28.53
C VAL A 19 14.14 -3.91 27.75
N ALA A 20 13.30 -4.68 28.46
CA ALA A 20 12.29 -5.52 27.82
C ALA A 20 11.26 -4.68 27.04
N PHE A 21 10.75 -3.59 27.63
CA PHE A 21 9.83 -2.69 26.94
C PHE A 21 10.48 -1.98 25.75
N PHE A 22 11.73 -1.55 25.88
CA PHE A 22 12.47 -0.96 24.77
C PHE A 22 12.62 -1.95 23.61
N PHE A 23 12.96 -3.20 23.92
CA PHE A 23 13.09 -4.24 22.91
C PHE A 23 11.75 -4.55 22.22
N ILE A 24 10.66 -4.66 22.99
CA ILE A 24 9.30 -4.83 22.45
C ILE A 24 8.94 -3.66 21.55
N ALA A 25 9.23 -2.42 21.95
CA ALA A 25 8.97 -1.23 21.15
C ALA A 25 9.77 -1.25 19.83
N ALA A 26 11.04 -1.65 19.87
CA ALA A 26 11.87 -1.77 18.67
C ALA A 26 11.32 -2.83 17.69
N LEU A 27 10.88 -3.98 18.20
CA LEU A 27 10.23 -5.01 17.37
C LEU A 27 8.92 -4.52 16.77
N LEU A 28 8.08 -3.85 17.56
CA LEU A 28 6.81 -3.30 17.08
C LEU A 28 7.04 -2.27 15.97
N ASN A 29 8.03 -1.40 16.10
CA ASN A 29 8.38 -0.44 15.05
C ASN A 29 8.77 -1.13 13.74
N GLY A 30 9.60 -2.17 13.80
CA GLY A 30 9.97 -2.95 12.62
C GLY A 30 8.78 -3.65 11.97
N VAL A 31 7.88 -4.23 12.77
CA VAL A 31 6.64 -4.87 12.27
C VAL A 31 5.73 -3.83 11.61
N PHE A 32 5.56 -2.64 12.21
CA PHE A 32 4.73 -1.59 11.63
C PHE A 32 5.31 -1.03 10.33
N GLU A 33 6.62 -0.94 10.19
CA GLU A 33 7.27 -0.53 8.96
C GLU A 33 6.98 -1.51 7.81
N VAL A 34 7.16 -2.81 8.06
CA VAL A 34 6.86 -3.86 7.07
C VAL A 34 5.37 -3.89 6.74
N HIS A 35 4.51 -3.77 7.74
CA HIS A 35 3.06 -3.73 7.54
C HIS A 35 2.65 -2.54 6.69
N GLY A 36 3.18 -1.35 6.98
CA GLY A 36 2.95 -0.14 6.18
C GLY A 36 3.36 -0.34 4.72
N ARG A 37 4.55 -0.87 4.48
CA ARG A 37 5.03 -1.15 3.12
C ARG A 37 4.12 -2.12 2.35
N ILE A 38 3.68 -3.21 2.99
CA ILE A 38 2.81 -4.21 2.34
C ILE A 38 1.43 -3.62 2.07
N MET A 39 0.82 -2.93 3.05
CA MET A 39 -0.51 -2.31 2.87
C MET A 39 -0.49 -1.20 1.83
N GLY A 40 0.56 -0.38 1.78
CA GLY A 40 0.73 0.64 0.76
C GLY A 40 0.73 0.07 -0.65
N ARG A 41 1.49 -1.02 -0.86
CA ARG A 41 1.53 -1.74 -2.15
C ARG A 41 0.20 -2.37 -2.52
N PHE A 42 -0.46 -3.01 -1.56
CA PHE A 42 -1.74 -3.68 -1.80
C PHE A 42 -2.82 -2.68 -2.22
N VAL A 43 -2.94 -1.56 -1.50
CA VAL A 43 -3.92 -0.51 -1.83
C VAL A 43 -3.60 0.16 -3.16
N LEU A 44 -2.31 0.37 -3.47
CA LEU A 44 -1.90 0.91 -4.76
C LEU A 44 -2.28 -0.02 -5.91
N GLN A 45 -1.94 -1.31 -5.79
CA GLN A 45 -2.25 -2.31 -6.81
C GLN A 45 -3.77 -2.45 -7.02
N GLU A 46 -4.55 -2.54 -5.93
CA GLU A 46 -6.01 -2.61 -6.01
C GLU A 46 -6.60 -1.36 -6.71
N ALA A 47 -6.04 -0.18 -6.45
CA ALA A 47 -6.48 1.05 -7.08
C ALA A 47 -6.10 1.11 -8.57
N MET A 48 -4.90 0.64 -8.92
CA MET A 48 -4.45 0.59 -10.32
C MET A 48 -5.23 -0.42 -11.15
N GLU A 49 -5.51 -1.61 -10.60
CA GLU A 49 -6.39 -2.60 -11.26
C GLU A 49 -7.78 -2.02 -11.50
N ARG A 50 -8.34 -1.28 -10.53
CA ARG A 50 -9.63 -0.61 -10.72
C ARG A 50 -9.61 0.46 -11.82
N CYS A 51 -8.48 1.13 -12.03
CA CYS A 51 -8.33 2.06 -13.15
C CYS A 51 -8.22 1.31 -14.50
N LEU A 52 -7.50 0.18 -14.55
CA LEU A 52 -7.40 -0.66 -15.75
C LEU A 52 -8.76 -1.22 -16.18
N TYR A 53 -9.58 -1.73 -15.25
CA TYR A 53 -10.90 -2.29 -15.54
C TYR A 53 -12.04 -1.25 -15.52
N ARG A 54 -11.71 0.05 -15.64
CA ARG A 54 -12.69 1.14 -15.58
C ARG A 54 -13.73 1.05 -16.71
N GLU A 55 -13.32 0.63 -17.90
CA GLU A 55 -14.20 0.49 -19.07
C GLU A 55 -15.35 -0.51 -18.84
N GLU A 56 -15.07 -1.61 -18.13
CA GLU A 56 -16.08 -2.64 -17.81
C GLU A 56 -17.17 -2.10 -16.85
N LYS A 57 -16.82 -1.14 -15.99
CA LYS A 57 -17.75 -0.52 -15.02
C LYS A 57 -18.49 0.69 -15.57
N THR A 58 -17.89 1.43 -16.51
CA THR A 58 -18.60 2.50 -17.24
C THR A 58 -19.78 1.97 -18.06
N LEU A 59 -19.69 0.74 -18.59
CA LEU A 59 -20.81 0.06 -19.27
C LEU A 59 -21.99 -0.28 -18.33
N ARG A 60 -21.75 -0.35 -17.02
CA ARG A 60 -22.75 -0.63 -15.98
C ARG A 60 -23.38 0.62 -15.35
N GLY A 61 -23.00 1.82 -15.80
CA GLY A 61 -23.52 3.09 -15.29
C GLY A 61 -22.86 3.62 -14.00
N ASP A 62 -21.80 2.95 -13.50
CA ASP A 62 -21.02 3.37 -12.32
C ASP A 62 -19.59 3.74 -12.75
N GLY A 63 -19.50 4.70 -13.67
CA GLY A 63 -18.24 5.14 -14.25
C GLY A 63 -17.45 6.06 -13.32
N MET A 64 -16.84 5.53 -12.26
CA MET A 64 -15.96 6.32 -11.39
C MET A 64 -14.76 6.88 -12.15
N THR A 65 -14.37 8.12 -11.85
CA THR A 65 -13.16 8.74 -12.42
C THR A 65 -11.87 8.25 -11.76
N VAL A 66 -10.72 8.35 -12.44
CA VAL A 66 -9.40 8.05 -11.84
C VAL A 66 -9.16 8.92 -10.59
N GLY A 67 -9.67 10.15 -10.58
CA GLY A 67 -9.66 11.03 -9.41
C GLY A 67 -10.45 10.48 -8.21
N GLU A 68 -11.61 9.87 -8.45
CA GLU A 68 -12.42 9.25 -7.39
C GLU A 68 -11.79 7.95 -6.88
N ILE A 69 -11.22 7.13 -7.77
CA ILE A 69 -10.52 5.89 -7.40
C ILE A 69 -9.30 6.21 -6.53
N SER A 70 -8.47 7.18 -6.95
CA SER A 70 -7.30 7.63 -6.18
C SER A 70 -7.70 8.26 -4.85
N SER A 71 -8.75 9.08 -4.80
CA SER A 71 -9.26 9.66 -3.55
C SER A 71 -9.73 8.59 -2.55
N ARG A 72 -10.51 7.61 -3.02
CA ARG A 72 -10.99 6.50 -2.18
C ARG A 72 -9.86 5.60 -1.71
N ALA A 73 -8.88 5.33 -2.58
CA ALA A 73 -7.67 4.60 -2.22
C ALA A 73 -6.84 5.36 -1.18
N GLY A 74 -6.69 6.67 -1.34
CA GLY A 74 -6.03 7.55 -0.37
C GLY A 74 -6.73 7.58 0.99
N GLN A 75 -8.07 7.60 1.03
CA GLN A 75 -8.84 7.49 2.28
C GLN A 75 -8.61 6.14 2.97
N ARG A 76 -8.61 5.03 2.22
CA ARG A 76 -8.29 3.70 2.77
C ARG A 76 -6.87 3.67 3.32
N LEU A 77 -5.91 4.25 2.58
CA LEU A 77 -4.52 4.38 3.01
C LEU A 77 -4.42 5.08 4.37
N ARG A 78 -5.08 6.24 4.54
CA ARG A 78 -5.11 6.97 5.82
C ARG A 78 -5.66 6.15 6.99
N GLY A 79 -6.59 5.23 6.73
CA GLY A 79 -7.11 4.32 7.75
C GLY A 79 -6.07 3.31 8.27
N PHE A 80 -5.16 2.87 7.41
CA PHE A 80 -4.08 1.94 7.77
C PHE A 80 -2.88 2.67 8.38
N PHE A 81 -2.56 3.85 7.88
CA PHE A 81 -1.50 4.71 8.42
C PHE A 81 -2.11 5.70 9.40
N ARG A 82 -2.55 5.21 10.57
CA ARG A 82 -3.20 6.00 11.65
C ARG A 82 -2.48 7.30 12.07
N CYS A 83 -1.21 7.50 11.67
CA CYS A 83 -0.40 8.71 11.85
C CYS A 83 0.54 9.04 10.66
N GLY A 84 0.29 8.56 9.44
CA GLY A 84 1.28 8.65 8.34
C GLY A 84 0.95 9.68 7.25
N ASP A 85 1.98 10.41 6.82
CA ASP A 85 2.04 11.26 5.61
C ASP A 85 1.96 10.46 4.30
N ALA A 86 1.29 9.31 4.32
CA ALA A 86 1.25 8.40 3.20
C ALA A 86 0.35 8.98 2.09
N VAL A 87 0.96 9.42 0.99
CA VAL A 87 0.28 10.00 -0.17
C VAL A 87 0.25 9.00 -1.30
N LEU A 88 -0.94 8.77 -1.85
CA LEU A 88 -1.16 7.95 -3.04
C LEU A 88 -1.52 8.86 -4.21
N THR A 89 -0.82 8.69 -5.33
CA THR A 89 -1.09 9.40 -6.59
C THR A 89 -1.17 8.40 -7.73
N ILE A 90 -2.21 8.52 -8.56
CA ILE A 90 -2.37 7.75 -9.79
C ILE A 90 -2.46 8.75 -10.93
N ARG A 91 -1.67 8.52 -11.97
CA ARG A 91 -1.65 9.29 -13.22
C ARG A 91 -1.95 8.36 -14.38
N GLU A 92 -2.65 8.89 -15.36
CA GLU A 92 -2.98 8.20 -16.61
C GLU A 92 -2.42 9.06 -17.74
N ASP A 93 -1.54 8.49 -18.56
CA ASP A 93 -0.93 9.17 -19.70
C ASP A 93 -0.92 8.25 -20.93
N GLY A 94 -1.71 8.61 -21.96
CA GLY A 94 -1.67 7.94 -23.26
C GLY A 94 -1.95 6.43 -23.27
N GLY A 95 -2.65 5.91 -22.26
CA GLY A 95 -2.91 4.47 -22.09
C GLY A 95 -1.95 3.76 -21.15
N ASP A 96 -0.93 4.43 -20.61
CA ASP A 96 -0.13 3.95 -19.48
C ASP A 96 -0.68 4.52 -18.16
N LEU A 97 -0.72 3.67 -17.14
CA LEU A 97 -1.16 4.01 -15.80
C LEU A 97 0.04 3.97 -14.85
N ASP A 98 0.37 5.11 -14.25
CA ASP A 98 1.43 5.24 -13.27
C ASP A 98 0.87 5.47 -11.87
N GLY A 99 1.30 4.66 -10.92
CA GLY A 99 0.82 4.65 -9.55
C GLY A 99 1.97 4.79 -8.58
N ARG A 100 1.86 5.72 -7.62
CA ARG A 100 2.88 5.97 -6.60
C ARG A 100 2.27 6.07 -5.22
N VAL A 101 2.90 5.40 -4.26
CA VAL A 101 2.66 5.58 -2.82
C VAL A 101 3.95 6.04 -2.15
N LYS A 102 3.88 7.21 -1.52
CA LYS A 102 4.99 7.78 -0.76
C LYS A 102 4.65 7.80 0.71
N SER A 103 5.45 7.13 1.54
CA SER A 103 5.40 7.17 3.01
C SER A 103 6.85 7.30 3.54
N SER A 104 7.21 6.63 4.64
CA SER A 104 8.62 6.45 5.05
C SER A 104 9.46 5.72 3.98
N THR A 105 8.79 4.91 3.16
CA THR A 105 9.33 4.28 1.95
C THR A 105 8.52 4.71 0.75
N GLU A 106 9.17 4.94 -0.39
CA GLU A 106 8.51 5.21 -1.67
C GLU A 106 8.35 3.91 -2.45
N THR A 107 7.18 3.71 -3.04
CA THR A 107 6.93 2.60 -3.98
C THR A 107 6.18 3.13 -5.18
N GLU A 108 6.70 2.81 -6.35
CA GLU A 108 6.16 3.16 -7.66
C GLU A 108 5.83 1.89 -8.42
N ILE A 109 4.68 1.88 -9.08
CA ILE A 109 4.19 0.79 -9.90
C ILE A 109 3.68 1.45 -11.18
N SER A 110 4.23 1.04 -12.31
CA SER A 110 3.76 1.45 -13.63
C SER A 110 3.13 0.24 -14.32
N LEU A 111 1.91 0.40 -14.82
CA LEU A 111 1.17 -0.61 -15.56
C LEU A 111 0.77 -0.04 -16.91
N ARG A 112 0.99 -0.80 -17.96
CA ARG A 112 0.50 -0.47 -19.30
C ARG A 112 -0.96 -0.88 -19.43
N GLY A 113 -1.78 0.01 -19.97
CA GLY A 113 -3.17 -0.29 -20.34
C GLY A 113 -3.21 -1.51 -21.26
N GLN A 114 -3.99 -2.51 -20.89
CA GLN A 114 -4.22 -3.65 -21.78
C GLN A 114 -5.24 -3.24 -22.84
N GLU A 115 -4.89 -3.42 -24.12
CA GLU A 115 -5.81 -3.32 -25.26
C GLU A 115 -6.22 -4.75 -25.71
N PRO A 116 -7.04 -5.49 -24.94
CA PRO A 116 -7.37 -6.88 -25.24
C PRO A 116 -8.02 -7.03 -26.62
N GLU A 117 -8.80 -6.03 -27.05
CA GLU A 117 -9.42 -6.02 -28.38
C GLU A 117 -8.39 -5.97 -29.52
N ARG A 118 -7.30 -5.23 -29.32
CA ARG A 118 -6.21 -5.15 -30.31
C ARG A 118 -5.44 -6.46 -30.35
N ALA A 119 -5.22 -7.08 -29.19
CA ALA A 119 -4.61 -8.40 -29.11
C ALA A 119 -5.48 -9.46 -29.81
N ILE A 120 -6.78 -9.48 -29.55
CA ILE A 120 -7.73 -10.40 -30.21
C ILE A 120 -7.76 -10.14 -31.72
N ARG A 121 -7.85 -8.88 -32.17
CA ARG A 121 -7.77 -8.55 -33.61
C ARG A 121 -6.48 -9.04 -34.25
N LEU A 122 -5.35 -8.88 -33.57
CA LEU A 122 -4.05 -9.34 -34.08
C LEU A 122 -4.02 -10.86 -34.20
N LEU A 123 -4.53 -11.58 -33.20
CA LEU A 123 -4.63 -13.04 -33.21
C LEU A 123 -5.55 -13.53 -34.34
N THR A 124 -6.71 -12.91 -34.54
CA THR A 124 -7.62 -13.24 -35.64
C THR A 124 -6.98 -12.96 -37.01
N VAL A 125 -6.19 -11.90 -37.16
CA VAL A 125 -5.46 -11.63 -38.41
C VAL A 125 -4.39 -12.68 -38.68
N LEU A 126 -3.67 -13.12 -37.65
CA LEU A 126 -2.66 -14.17 -37.77
C LEU A 126 -3.28 -15.53 -38.12
N GLU A 127 -4.43 -15.87 -37.52
CA GLU A 127 -5.17 -17.10 -37.81
C GLU A 127 -5.73 -17.14 -39.24
N ASN A 128 -6.10 -15.99 -39.81
CA ASN A 128 -6.57 -15.88 -41.20
C ASN A 128 -5.43 -15.74 -42.22
N ALA A 129 -4.18 -15.64 -41.78
CA ALA A 129 -2.99 -15.54 -42.64
C ALA A 129 -2.28 -16.88 -42.85
N GLU A 130 -2.76 -17.94 -42.19
CA GLU A 130 -2.37 -19.35 -42.38
C GLU A 130 -3.37 -20.07 -43.30
#